data_AF-A0AAP0WZZ5-F1
#
_entry.id   AF-A0AAP0WZZ5-F1
#
_cell.length_a   1.000
_cell.length_b   1.000
_cell.length_c   1.000
_cell.angle_alpha   90.00
_cell.angle_beta   90.00
_cell.angle_gamma   90.00
#
_symmetry.space_group_name_H-M   'P 1'
#
loop_
_entity.id
_entity.type
_entity.pdbx_description
1 polymer ?
#
loop_
_entity_poly.entity_id
_entity_poly.type
_entity_poly.pdbx_seq_one_letter_code
_entity_poly.pdbx_strand_id
1 'polypeptide(L)'
;MFSESYPPLPWDKENNYTRDAIEVYYEANSGVCLPKTKILRHLLEGTAGSHLESIGDEEKVAIEHSNHGISAVRMSSILSSVPVSSEGPSKWVKVNEKRTLHDVLKEPNFVIPGIPVFYVVSKRSSFYKEFRSGKWVPPS
;
A
#
# COMPACT_ATOMS: atom_id res chain seq x y z
N MET A 1 -9.58 13.47 -13.85
CA MET A 1 -8.17 13.34 -14.26
C MET A 1 -8.02 12.61 -15.59
N PHE A 2 -8.70 11.49 -15.82
CA PHE A 2 -8.59 10.70 -17.06
C PHE A 2 -9.91 10.59 -17.87
N SER A 3 -10.79 11.59 -17.81
CA SER A 3 -12.03 11.57 -18.59
C SER A 3 -11.82 12.21 -19.97
N GLU A 4 -12.63 11.78 -20.93
CA GLU A 4 -12.59 12.27 -22.33
C GLU A 4 -12.87 13.77 -22.44
N SER A 5 -13.49 14.36 -21.43
CA SER A 5 -13.74 15.80 -21.32
C SER A 5 -12.51 16.63 -20.99
N TYR A 6 -11.37 16.01 -20.62
CA TYR A 6 -10.11 16.72 -20.35
C TYR A 6 -9.22 16.72 -21.59
N PRO A 7 -8.35 17.74 -21.74
CA PRO A 7 -7.32 17.73 -22.77
C PRO A 7 -6.46 16.46 -22.68
N PRO A 8 -6.00 15.92 -23.82
CA PRO A 8 -5.10 14.77 -23.83
C PRO A 8 -3.86 15.03 -22.98
N LEU A 9 -3.40 13.99 -22.28
CA LEU A 9 -2.18 14.09 -21.48
C LEU A 9 -0.98 14.26 -22.43
N PRO A 10 -0.15 15.30 -22.28
CA PRO A 10 0.89 15.64 -23.27
C PRO A 10 1.96 14.56 -23.43
N TRP A 11 2.10 13.69 -22.42
CA TRP A 11 3.02 12.55 -22.42
C TRP A 11 2.37 11.25 -22.94
N ASP A 12 1.05 11.16 -23.00
CA ASP A 12 0.31 9.95 -23.43
C ASP A 12 0.01 10.00 -24.94
N LYS A 13 1.06 9.94 -25.76
CA LYS A 13 0.95 10.02 -27.22
C LYS A 13 0.08 8.91 -27.83
N GLU A 14 -0.01 7.78 -27.15
CA GLU A 14 -0.76 6.59 -27.58
C GLU A 14 -2.20 6.57 -27.04
N ASN A 15 -2.60 7.56 -26.23
CA ASN A 15 -3.91 7.62 -25.57
C ASN A 15 -4.24 6.35 -24.78
N ASN A 16 -3.24 5.81 -24.07
CA ASN A 16 -3.37 4.60 -23.27
C ASN A 16 -4.06 4.87 -21.92
N TYR A 17 -4.02 6.09 -21.39
CA TYR A 17 -4.50 6.46 -20.06
C TYR A 17 -5.94 7.00 -20.08
N THR A 18 -6.86 6.16 -20.55
CA THR A 18 -8.31 6.42 -20.47
C THR A 18 -8.92 5.82 -19.19
N ARG A 19 -10.08 6.34 -18.77
CA ARG A 19 -10.73 5.94 -17.52
C ARG A 19 -10.98 4.43 -17.38
N ASP A 20 -11.28 3.75 -18.47
CA ASP A 20 -11.56 2.30 -18.56
C ASP A 20 -10.28 1.44 -18.65
N ALA A 21 -9.17 2.04 -19.07
CA ALA A 21 -7.89 1.37 -19.28
C ALA A 21 -6.98 1.42 -18.04
N ILE A 22 -7.10 2.45 -17.21
CA ILE A 22 -6.27 2.60 -16.02
C ILE A 22 -6.68 1.67 -14.88
N GLU A 23 -5.70 1.34 -14.06
CA GLU A 23 -5.86 0.70 -12.77
C GLU A 23 -4.98 1.40 -11.73
N VAL A 24 -5.41 1.40 -10.48
CA VAL A 24 -4.71 2.06 -9.37
C VAL A 24 -4.11 0.99 -8.46
N TYR A 25 -2.87 1.19 -8.06
CA TYR A 25 -2.10 0.27 -7.24
C TYR A 25 -1.38 0.98 -6.10
N TYR A 26 -1.09 0.24 -5.03
CA TYR A 26 -0.09 0.62 -4.03
C TYR A 26 0.92 -0.49 -3.84
N GLU A 27 2.10 -0.14 -3.31
CA GLU A 27 3.12 -1.11 -2.94
C GLU A 27 2.88 -1.58 -1.50
N ALA A 28 2.58 -2.87 -1.32
CA ALA A 28 2.47 -3.46 0.01
C ALA A 28 3.86 -3.63 0.65
N ASN A 29 3.91 -3.47 1.97
CA ASN A 29 5.13 -3.65 2.77
C ASN A 29 6.29 -2.73 2.33
N SER A 30 6.00 -1.57 1.72
CA SER A 30 7.00 -0.60 1.25
C SER A 30 7.72 0.16 2.39
N GLY A 31 7.40 -0.14 3.66
CA GLY A 31 8.02 0.50 4.81
C GLY A 31 7.88 -0.26 6.12
N VAL A 32 8.64 0.16 7.12
CA VAL A 32 8.51 -0.30 8.50
C VAL A 32 7.43 0.52 9.18
N CYS A 33 6.43 -0.13 9.76
CA CYS A 33 5.40 0.57 10.53
C CYS A 33 6.05 1.26 11.73
N LEU A 34 5.86 2.58 11.88
CA LEU A 34 6.38 3.30 13.04
C LEU A 34 5.61 2.86 14.29
N PRO A 35 6.30 2.51 15.40
CA PRO A 35 5.60 2.21 16.64
C PRO A 35 4.83 3.45 17.10
N LYS A 36 3.70 3.25 17.77
CA LYS A 36 2.82 4.34 18.27
C LYS A 36 3.60 5.40 19.04
N THR A 37 4.58 5.00 19.83
CA THR A 37 5.46 5.90 20.59
C THR A 37 6.26 6.84 19.69
N LYS A 38 6.82 6.34 18.58
CA LYS A 38 7.50 7.16 17.58
C LYS A 38 6.52 8.10 16.90
N ILE A 39 5.33 7.64 16.51
CA ILE A 39 4.30 8.50 15.89
C ILE A 39 3.92 9.65 16.83
N LEU A 40 3.61 9.33 18.09
CA LEU A 40 3.26 10.32 19.11
C LEU A 40 4.40 11.30 19.35
N ARG A 41 5.65 10.82 19.42
CA ARG A 41 6.82 11.69 19.55
C ARG A 41 6.94 12.69 18.40
N HIS A 42 6.79 12.26 17.14
CA HIS A 42 6.85 13.18 15.98
C HIS A 42 5.68 14.17 15.98
N LEU A 43 4.48 13.74 16.38
CA LEU A 43 3.30 14.62 16.47
C LEU A 43 3.44 15.66 17.58
N LEU A 44 4.08 15.30 18.69
CA LEU A 44 4.25 16.16 19.86
C LEU A 44 5.59 16.92 19.84
N GLU A 45 6.43 16.71 18.83
CA GLU A 45 7.73 17.36 18.70
C GLU A 45 7.56 18.89 18.67
N GLY A 46 8.34 19.60 19.50
CA GLY A 46 8.20 21.05 19.69
C GLY A 46 7.06 21.49 20.62
N THR A 47 6.30 20.55 21.20
CA THR A 47 5.28 20.84 22.22
C THR A 47 5.74 20.39 23.62
N ALA A 48 5.05 20.87 24.67
CA ALA A 48 5.28 20.42 26.04
C ALA A 48 5.01 18.91 26.26
N GLY A 49 4.30 18.26 25.35
CA GLY A 49 4.03 16.81 25.37
C GLY A 49 5.18 15.95 24.80
N SER A 50 6.22 16.55 24.22
CA SER A 50 7.33 15.81 23.60
C SER A 50 8.15 14.95 24.57
N HIS A 51 8.11 15.26 25.88
CA HIS A 51 8.82 14.51 26.93
C HIS A 51 7.99 13.38 27.55
N LEU A 52 6.74 13.19 27.12
CA LEU A 52 5.89 12.14 27.69
C LEU A 52 6.23 10.78 27.07
N GLU A 53 7.42 10.26 27.39
CA GLU A 53 7.73 8.85 27.22
C GLU A 53 6.92 8.07 28.28
N SER A 54 6.05 7.18 27.80
CA SER A 54 5.12 6.33 28.58
C SER A 54 3.76 6.96 28.93
N ILE A 55 2.83 6.90 27.97
CA ILE A 55 1.43 6.59 28.30
C ILE A 55 1.17 5.17 27.79
N GLY A 56 1.15 4.21 28.71
CA GLY A 56 0.41 2.95 28.56
C GLY A 56 1.23 1.67 28.41
N ASP A 57 1.95 1.25 29.46
CA ASP A 57 2.22 -0.17 29.74
C ASP A 57 1.00 -0.78 30.46
N GLU A 58 -0.18 -0.83 29.83
CA GLU A 58 -1.33 -1.56 30.39
C GLU A 58 -2.21 -2.17 29.29
N GLU A 59 -1.73 -3.25 28.66
CA GLU A 59 -2.60 -4.29 28.09
C GLU A 59 -2.23 -5.63 28.73
N LYS A 60 -2.69 -5.85 29.97
CA LYS A 60 -2.78 -7.19 30.55
C LYS A 60 -3.98 -7.89 29.93
N VAL A 61 -3.80 -8.47 28.74
CA VAL A 61 -4.61 -9.61 28.30
C VAL A 61 -3.70 -10.81 28.21
N ALA A 62 -3.89 -11.72 29.16
CA ALA A 62 -3.20 -13.01 29.19
C ALA A 62 -3.59 -13.83 27.95
N ILE A 63 -2.64 -14.06 27.06
CA ILE A 63 -2.62 -15.25 26.20
C ILE A 63 -1.17 -15.74 26.16
N GLU A 64 -0.88 -16.74 26.99
CA GLU A 64 0.21 -17.67 26.70
C GLU A 64 -0.08 -18.33 25.35
N HIS A 65 0.86 -18.29 24.41
CA HIS A 65 1.42 -19.50 23.80
C HIS A 65 2.35 -19.16 22.62
N SER A 66 3.55 -19.72 22.74
CA SER A 66 4.47 -20.16 21.68
C SER A 66 5.36 -19.13 20.99
N ASN A 67 6.62 -19.17 21.40
CA ASN A 67 7.77 -18.81 20.57
C ASN A 67 7.73 -19.62 19.27
N HIS A 68 7.33 -19.00 18.17
CA HIS A 68 7.75 -19.45 16.85
C HIS A 68 7.94 -18.23 15.95
N GLY A 69 9.15 -18.07 15.43
CA GLY A 69 9.48 -16.98 14.52
C GLY A 69 8.43 -16.87 13.43
N ILE A 70 7.94 -15.65 13.21
CA ILE A 70 6.99 -15.37 12.13
C ILE A 70 7.80 -15.45 10.84
N SER A 71 7.95 -16.67 10.36
CA SER A 71 8.24 -16.98 8.98
C SER A 71 7.18 -16.27 8.13
N ALA A 72 7.65 -15.44 7.22
CA ALA A 72 6.85 -14.77 6.21
C ALA A 72 6.30 -15.78 5.19
N VAL A 73 5.48 -16.73 5.63
CA VAL A 73 4.79 -17.70 4.78
C VAL A 73 3.47 -18.07 5.48
N ARG A 74 2.36 -18.00 4.73
CA ARG A 74 0.97 -18.35 5.11
C ARG A 74 0.13 -17.29 5.85
N MET A 75 -0.33 -16.28 5.12
CA MET A 75 -1.70 -15.75 5.30
C MET A 75 -2.40 -15.42 3.97
N SER A 76 -1.87 -15.82 2.81
CA SER A 76 -2.50 -15.52 1.50
C SER A 76 -3.41 -16.62 0.96
N SER A 77 -3.47 -17.81 1.59
CA SER A 77 -4.17 -18.96 1.02
C SER A 77 -5.67 -19.07 1.31
N ILE A 78 -6.36 -18.07 1.87
CA ILE A 78 -7.78 -18.25 2.24
C ILE A 78 -8.77 -17.20 1.74
N LEU A 79 -8.38 -16.18 0.97
CA LEU A 79 -9.34 -15.20 0.45
C LEU A 79 -9.00 -14.74 -0.97
N SER A 80 -9.02 -15.64 -1.96
CA SER A 80 -9.30 -15.27 -3.36
C SER A 80 -9.31 -16.52 -4.24
N SER A 81 -10.51 -17.02 -4.57
CA SER A 81 -10.72 -18.01 -5.62
C SER A 81 -10.52 -17.36 -6.99
N VAL A 82 -9.29 -17.01 -7.32
CA VAL A 82 -8.87 -16.48 -8.63
C VAL A 82 -7.74 -17.37 -9.15
N PRO A 83 -7.71 -17.75 -10.45
CA PRO A 83 -6.70 -18.67 -10.96
C PRO A 83 -5.31 -18.08 -10.77
N VAL A 84 -4.46 -18.81 -10.07
CA VAL A 84 -3.08 -18.40 -9.77
C VAL A 84 -2.24 -18.58 -11.04
N SER A 85 -1.87 -17.48 -11.68
CA SER A 85 -0.73 -17.44 -12.57
C SER A 85 0.53 -17.64 -11.73
N SER A 86 1.47 -18.46 -12.23
CA SER A 86 2.69 -18.94 -11.55
C SER A 86 3.75 -17.86 -11.26
N GLU A 87 3.36 -16.77 -10.62
CA GLU A 87 4.25 -15.73 -10.11
C GLU A 87 3.91 -15.52 -8.64
N GLY A 88 4.93 -15.45 -7.77
CA GLY A 88 4.73 -15.19 -6.34
C GLY A 88 3.89 -13.92 -6.10
N PRO A 89 3.38 -13.71 -4.87
CA PRO A 89 2.50 -12.58 -4.60
C PRO A 89 3.18 -11.27 -5.01
N SER A 90 2.64 -10.63 -6.05
CA SER A 90 3.12 -9.33 -6.52
C SER A 90 3.02 -8.33 -5.38
N LYS A 91 4.09 -7.56 -5.11
CA LYS A 91 4.09 -6.47 -4.12
C LYS A 91 3.06 -5.37 -4.43
N TRP A 92 2.52 -5.35 -5.65
CA TRP A 92 1.52 -4.41 -6.10
C TRP A 92 0.10 -4.86 -5.75
N VAL A 93 -0.54 -4.14 -4.84
CA VAL A 93 -1.94 -4.38 -4.47
C VAL A 93 -2.84 -3.45 -5.26
N LYS A 94 -3.80 -4.05 -6.00
CA LYS A 94 -4.78 -3.30 -6.79
C LYS A 94 -5.80 -2.64 -5.86
N VAL A 95 -6.03 -1.36 -6.05
CA VAL A 95 -7.05 -0.59 -5.34
C VAL A 95 -8.41 -0.78 -6.02
N ASN A 96 -9.43 -1.06 -5.21
CA ASN A 96 -10.82 -0.95 -5.66
C ASN A 96 -11.23 0.53 -5.59
N GLU A 97 -11.35 1.17 -6.75
CA GLU A 97 -11.67 2.60 -6.88
C GLU A 97 -13.06 3.00 -6.31
N LYS A 98 -13.92 2.03 -5.99
CA LYS A 98 -15.20 2.29 -5.31
C LYS A 98 -15.07 2.52 -3.80
N ARG A 99 -13.90 2.22 -3.23
CA ARG A 99 -13.64 2.40 -1.79
C ARG A 99 -13.21 3.83 -1.50
N THR A 100 -13.47 4.26 -0.27
CA THR A 100 -12.95 5.53 0.21
C THR A 100 -11.44 5.43 0.43
N LEU A 101 -10.75 6.55 0.32
CA LEU A 101 -9.33 6.63 0.65
C LEU A 101 -9.09 6.15 2.10
N HIS A 102 -9.92 6.59 3.05
CA HIS A 102 -9.85 6.15 4.45
C HIS A 102 -9.84 4.63 4.59
N ASP A 103 -10.73 3.93 3.88
CA ASP A 103 -10.82 2.47 3.97
C ASP A 103 -9.60 1.77 3.38
N VAL A 104 -8.95 2.37 2.38
CA VAL A 104 -7.71 1.85 1.80
C VAL A 104 -6.53 2.10 2.74
N LEU A 105 -6.44 3.30 3.34
CA LEU A 105 -5.34 3.65 4.24
C LEU A 105 -5.38 2.89 5.58
N LYS A 106 -6.55 2.40 6.00
CA LYS A 106 -6.70 1.61 7.23
C LYS A 106 -6.28 0.14 7.06
N GLU A 107 -5.99 -0.31 5.84
CA GLU A 107 -5.60 -1.71 5.60
C GLU A 107 -4.26 -2.03 6.28
N PRO A 108 -4.14 -3.20 6.96
CA PRO A 108 -2.95 -3.53 7.74
C PRO A 108 -1.68 -3.68 6.89
N ASN A 109 -1.83 -3.96 5.59
CA ASN A 109 -0.75 -4.10 4.62
C ASN A 109 -0.43 -2.79 3.88
N PHE A 110 -1.18 -1.70 4.13
CA PHE A 110 -0.90 -0.37 3.62
C PHE A 110 -0.05 0.40 4.65
N VAL A 111 1.26 0.19 4.61
CA VAL A 111 2.20 0.91 5.49
C VAL A 111 2.70 2.15 4.77
N ILE A 112 2.51 3.32 5.39
CA ILE A 112 2.85 4.62 4.78
C ILE A 112 4.14 5.14 5.42
N PRO A 113 5.30 5.09 4.73
CA PRO A 113 6.51 5.76 5.19
C PRO A 113 6.47 7.27 4.86
N GLY A 114 5.36 7.97 5.16
CA GLY A 114 5.19 9.40 4.89
C GLY A 114 3.87 9.74 4.18
N ILE A 115 3.95 10.21 2.93
CA ILE A 115 2.79 10.59 2.12
C ILE A 115 2.24 9.35 1.40
N PRO A 116 0.93 9.08 1.39
CA PRO A 116 0.35 7.97 0.62
C PRO A 116 0.68 8.10 -0.86
N VAL A 117 1.29 7.05 -1.45
CA VAL A 117 1.61 6.98 -2.87
C VAL A 117 0.75 5.94 -3.56
N PHE A 118 0.12 6.33 -4.66
CA PHE A 118 -0.63 5.45 -5.55
C PHE A 118 -0.05 5.51 -6.96
N TYR A 119 0.04 4.34 -7.60
CA TYR A 119 0.52 4.17 -8.95
C TYR A 119 -0.67 3.97 -9.88
N VAL A 120 -0.79 4.82 -10.90
CA VAL A 120 -1.79 4.67 -11.95
C VAL A 120 -1.12 4.04 -13.16
N VAL A 121 -1.60 2.88 -13.59
CA VAL A 121 -1.01 2.13 -14.69
C VAL A 121 -2.09 1.77 -15.70
N SER A 122 -1.84 2.05 -16.98
CA SER A 122 -2.75 1.63 -18.05
C SER A 122 -2.52 0.16 -18.41
N LYS A 123 -3.60 -0.63 -18.45
CA LYS A 123 -3.59 -2.01 -18.99
C LYS A 123 -3.24 -2.09 -20.47
N ARG A 124 -3.39 -0.98 -21.20
CA ARG A 124 -3.10 -0.90 -22.65
C ARG A 124 -1.63 -0.62 -22.93
N SER A 125 -0.91 -0.07 -21.95
CA SER A 125 0.52 0.20 -22.10
C SER A 125 1.33 -1.10 -22.13
N SER A 126 2.36 -1.14 -22.98
CA SER A 126 3.36 -2.22 -22.99
C SER A 126 4.04 -2.40 -21.63
N PHE A 127 4.16 -1.31 -20.85
CA PHE A 127 4.71 -1.30 -19.50
C PHE A 127 3.90 -2.12 -18.49
N TYR A 128 2.61 -2.36 -18.73
CA TYR A 128 1.74 -3.06 -17.78
C TYR A 128 2.28 -4.43 -17.37
N LYS A 129 2.86 -5.17 -18.33
CA LYS A 129 3.45 -6.50 -18.07
C LYS A 129 4.67 -6.40 -17.16
N GLU A 130 5.53 -5.41 -17.39
CA GLU A 130 6.70 -5.16 -16.57
C GLU A 130 6.29 -4.76 -15.15
N PHE A 131 5.34 -3.83 -15.01
CA PHE A 131 4.79 -3.44 -13.72
C PHE A 131 4.23 -4.64 -12.94
N ARG A 132 3.36 -5.43 -13.58
CA ARG A 132 2.70 -6.59 -12.95
C ARG A 132 3.68 -7.70 -12.53
N SER A 133 4.82 -7.83 -13.21
CA SER A 133 5.88 -8.78 -12.84
C SER A 133 6.44 -8.57 -11.43
N GLY A 134 6.19 -7.41 -10.81
CA GLY A 134 6.68 -7.06 -9.48
C GLY A 134 8.17 -6.69 -9.43
N LYS A 135 8.88 -6.77 -10.56
CA LYS A 135 10.32 -6.47 -10.66
C LYS A 135 10.62 -4.98 -10.82
N TRP A 136 9.65 -4.21 -11.31
CA TRP A 136 9.81 -2.77 -11.47
C TRP A 136 9.88 -2.06 -10.12
N VAL A 137 10.74 -1.05 -10.03
CA VAL A 137 10.91 -0.17 -8.87
C VAL A 137 10.69 1.29 -9.28
N PRO A 138 9.99 2.09 -8.47
CA PRO A 138 9.83 3.51 -8.72
C PRO A 138 11.18 4.25 -8.81
N PRO A 139 11.31 5.27 -9.67
CA PRO A 139 12.47 6.15 -9.67
C PRO A 139 12.61 6.87 -8.31
N SER A 140 13.84 7.00 -7.84
CA SER A 140 14.24 7.73 -6.62
C SER A 140 14.43 9.22 -6.86
#